data_AF-A0A6A9SSG5-F1
#
_entry.id   AF-A0A6A9SSG5-F1
#
_cell.length_a   1.000
_cell.length_b   1.000
_cell.length_c   1.000
_cell.angle_alpha   90.00
_cell.angle_beta   90.00
_cell.angle_gamma   90.00
#
_symmetry.space_group_name_H-M   'P 1'
#
loop_
_entity.id
_entity.type
_entity.pdbx_description
1 polymer ?
#
loop_
_entity_poly.entity_id
_entity_poly.type
_entity_poly.pdbx_seq_one_letter_code
_entity_poly.pdbx_strand_id
1 'polypeptide(L)'
;MTDTDNLSRRRFLQGTGAAATAAALAGCSGGDGDDGDEEPTGTTTERNDEDRYRGRQIGTADSLDPVYATDTTSGTHIQEIFDGLTNYENGTVNVETLLAEDYTVS
;
A
#
# COMPACT_ATOMS: atom_id res chain seq x y z
N MET A 1 20.91 -4.88 -43.89
CA MET A 1 20.21 -5.84 -43.00
C MET A 1 20.76 -5.55 -41.61
N THR A 2 20.01 -5.06 -40.63
CA THR A 2 18.56 -5.15 -40.37
C THR A 2 18.15 -4.04 -39.38
N ASP A 3 17.28 -3.12 -39.82
CA ASP A 3 16.42 -2.28 -38.97
C ASP A 3 14.98 -2.83 -39.05
N THR A 4 14.79 -4.10 -38.68
CA THR A 4 13.50 -4.80 -38.86
C THR A 4 13.03 -5.53 -37.59
N ASP A 5 13.89 -5.64 -36.56
CA ASP A 5 13.60 -6.43 -35.37
C ASP A 5 12.56 -5.80 -34.42
N ASN A 6 12.26 -4.51 -34.54
CA ASN A 6 11.26 -3.83 -33.70
C ASN A 6 9.83 -3.83 -34.28
N LEU A 7 9.64 -4.12 -35.57
CA LEU A 7 8.31 -4.18 -36.20
C LEU A 7 7.65 -5.56 -36.07
N SER A 8 8.45 -6.61 -35.82
CA SER A 8 7.97 -8.00 -35.76
C SER A 8 7.19 -8.33 -34.47
N ARG A 9 7.63 -7.80 -33.32
CA ARG A 9 7.03 -8.14 -32.01
C ARG A 9 5.58 -7.69 -31.85
N ARG A 10 5.24 -6.48 -32.33
CA ARG A 10 3.88 -5.91 -32.21
C ARG A 10 2.85 -6.63 -33.09
N ARG A 11 3.26 -7.10 -34.27
CA ARG A 11 2.35 -7.77 -35.21
C ARG A 11 2.19 -9.26 -34.94
N PHE A 12 3.19 -9.89 -34.33
CA PHE A 12 3.09 -11.28 -33.91
C PHE A 12 2.03 -11.48 -32.82
N LEU A 13 1.92 -10.58 -31.83
CA LEU A 13 0.90 -10.66 -30.77
C LEU A 13 -0.52 -10.24 -31.22
N GLN A 14 -0.68 -9.62 -32.39
CA GLN A 14 -1.98 -9.22 -32.92
C GLN A 14 -2.64 -10.30 -33.80
N GLY A 15 -1.91 -11.33 -34.21
CA GLY A 15 -2.32 -12.24 -35.29
C GLY A 15 -3.02 -13.54 -34.87
N THR A 16 -3.15 -13.88 -33.58
CA THR A 16 -3.53 -15.24 -33.16
C THR A 16 -4.56 -15.30 -32.02
N GLY A 17 -5.44 -14.30 -31.91
CA GLY A 17 -6.41 -14.16 -30.80
C GLY A 17 -7.87 -14.52 -31.12
N ALA A 18 -8.14 -15.47 -32.02
CA ALA A 18 -9.52 -15.88 -32.31
C ALA A 18 -9.64 -17.39 -32.52
N ALA A 19 -10.02 -18.12 -31.45
CA ALA A 19 -11.07 -19.16 -31.41
C ALA A 19 -10.83 -20.26 -30.34
N ALA A 20 -11.92 -20.58 -29.64
CA ALA A 20 -12.27 -21.87 -29.00
C ALA A 20 -11.71 -22.25 -27.61
N THR A 21 -12.54 -22.00 -26.59
CA THR A 21 -12.91 -22.85 -25.43
C THR A 21 -12.46 -24.32 -25.49
N ALA A 22 -12.06 -25.05 -24.44
CA ALA A 22 -12.00 -24.83 -23.00
C ALA A 22 -11.13 -25.96 -22.39
N ALA A 23 -10.30 -25.66 -21.38
CA ALA A 23 -9.98 -26.53 -20.23
C ALA A 23 -9.00 -25.80 -19.30
N ALA A 24 -9.56 -25.15 -18.28
CA ALA A 24 -9.03 -24.86 -16.95
C ALA A 24 -7.51 -24.66 -16.78
N LEU A 25 -7.07 -23.40 -16.81
CA LEU A 25 -6.17 -22.82 -15.80
C LEU A 25 -6.48 -21.31 -15.69
N ALA A 26 -7.05 -20.90 -14.55
CA ALA A 26 -7.20 -19.51 -14.09
C ALA A 26 -7.95 -18.53 -15.01
N GLY A 27 -9.29 -18.57 -14.95
CA GLY A 27 -10.14 -17.38 -14.73
C GLY A 27 -10.15 -16.21 -15.72
N CYS A 28 -9.61 -16.31 -16.93
CA CYS A 28 -9.69 -15.22 -17.92
C CYS A 28 -10.06 -15.72 -19.32
N SER A 29 -11.26 -16.30 -19.51
CA SER A 29 -11.98 -16.30 -20.79
C SER A 29 -13.37 -16.96 -20.71
N GLY A 30 -14.42 -16.12 -20.63
CA GLY A 30 -15.66 -16.21 -21.41
C GLY A 30 -16.69 -17.32 -21.16
N GLY A 31 -17.86 -16.92 -20.61
CA GLY A 31 -19.16 -17.08 -21.30
C GLY A 31 -20.17 -18.14 -20.77
N ASP A 32 -21.28 -17.62 -20.21
CA ASP A 32 -22.68 -18.11 -20.16
C ASP A 32 -23.04 -19.49 -19.54
N GLY A 33 -23.91 -19.47 -18.51
CA GLY A 33 -24.68 -20.63 -18.07
C GLY A 33 -24.79 -20.81 -16.55
N ASP A 34 -26.01 -20.58 -16.05
CA ASP A 34 -26.59 -20.97 -14.76
C ASP A 34 -26.13 -22.32 -14.19
N ASP A 35 -25.67 -22.36 -12.93
CA ASP A 35 -26.04 -23.32 -11.86
C ASP A 35 -25.06 -23.19 -10.67
N GLY A 36 -25.61 -23.37 -9.47
CA GLY A 36 -24.99 -22.99 -8.19
C GLY A 36 -23.72 -23.74 -7.79
N ASP A 37 -23.05 -23.16 -6.79
CA ASP A 37 -22.31 -23.79 -5.68
C ASP A 37 -21.07 -22.96 -5.27
N GLU A 38 -21.23 -22.26 -4.14
CA GLU A 38 -20.27 -21.74 -3.16
C GLU A 38 -18.76 -21.67 -3.53
N GLU A 39 -18.32 -20.52 -4.05
CA GLU A 39 -16.92 -20.10 -4.09
C GLU A 39 -16.56 -19.23 -2.88
N PRO A 40 -15.32 -19.29 -2.35
CA PRO A 40 -14.94 -18.59 -1.13
C PRO A 40 -15.03 -17.07 -1.36
N THR A 41 -15.82 -16.40 -0.53
CA THR A 41 -15.92 -14.94 -0.53
C THR A 41 -14.56 -14.37 -0.10
N GLY A 42 -13.69 -14.10 -1.07
CA GLY A 42 -12.57 -13.21 -0.86
C GLY A 42 -13.17 -11.83 -0.64
N THR A 43 -13.31 -11.42 0.62
CA THR A 43 -13.78 -10.07 0.96
C THR A 43 -12.81 -9.06 0.35
N THR A 44 -13.13 -8.58 -0.85
CA THR A 44 -12.59 -7.33 -1.37
C THR A 44 -13.26 -6.23 -0.58
N THR A 45 -12.75 -5.93 0.61
CA THR A 45 -13.11 -4.69 1.28
C THR A 45 -12.66 -3.58 0.34
N GLU A 46 -13.60 -2.98 -0.40
CA GLU A 46 -13.35 -1.74 -1.11
C GLU A 46 -12.78 -0.78 -0.06
N ARG A 47 -11.52 -0.40 -0.22
CA ARG A 47 -10.89 0.55 0.69
C ARG A 47 -11.66 1.85 0.53
N ASN A 48 -12.43 2.21 1.55
CA ASN A 48 -13.11 3.49 1.59
C ASN A 48 -12.03 4.58 1.60
N ASP A 49 -11.90 5.25 0.46
CA ASP A 49 -10.87 6.26 0.21
C ASP A 49 -11.33 7.67 0.62
N GLU A 50 -12.58 7.81 1.09
CA GLU A 50 -13.24 9.09 1.35
C GLU A 50 -12.62 9.80 2.56
N ASP A 51 -12.16 9.03 3.56
CA ASP A 51 -11.53 9.55 4.79
C ASP A 51 -9.99 9.45 4.80
N ARG A 52 -9.35 9.17 3.65
CA ARG A 52 -7.89 9.04 3.62
C ARG A 52 -7.21 10.41 3.72
N TYR A 53 -6.58 10.68 4.87
CA TYR A 53 -5.67 11.80 5.01
C TYR A 53 -4.45 11.64 4.08
N ARG A 54 -4.19 12.66 3.25
CA ARG A 54 -3.07 12.73 2.30
C ARG A 54 -2.21 13.95 2.64
N GLY A 55 -1.26 13.76 3.55
CA GLY A 55 -0.26 14.78 3.89
C GLY A 55 0.77 14.98 2.77
N ARG A 56 1.26 16.21 2.59
CA ARG A 56 2.44 16.49 1.75
C ARG A 56 3.69 16.40 2.62
N GLN A 57 4.49 15.37 2.39
CA GLN A 57 5.82 15.25 2.98
C GLN A 57 6.83 16.11 2.20
N ILE A 58 7.76 16.75 2.91
CA ILE A 58 8.95 17.39 2.34
C ILE A 58 10.17 16.58 2.80
N GLY A 59 11.02 16.17 1.86
CA GLY A 59 12.15 15.26 2.12
C GLY A 59 11.75 13.78 2.06
N THR A 60 12.72 12.90 2.32
CA THR A 60 12.55 11.44 2.37
C THR A 60 12.80 10.95 3.79
N ALA A 61 11.99 10.00 4.26
CA ALA A 61 12.30 9.29 5.50
C ALA A 61 13.36 8.21 5.21
N ASP A 62 14.49 8.27 5.92
CA ASP A 62 15.59 7.31 5.76
C ASP A 62 15.38 6.04 6.61
N SER A 63 14.57 6.12 7.67
CA SER A 63 14.26 4.98 8.54
C SER A 63 12.93 5.15 9.29
N LEU A 64 12.25 4.05 9.58
CA LEU A 64 11.09 4.02 10.49
C LEU A 64 11.45 3.43 11.87
N ASP A 65 12.71 3.05 12.09
CA ASP A 65 13.18 2.62 13.39
C ASP A 65 13.48 3.85 14.26
N PRO A 66 12.73 4.08 15.36
CA PRO A 66 12.94 5.23 16.25
C PRO A 66 14.33 5.28 16.89
N VAL A 67 15.04 4.15 16.99
CA VAL A 67 16.39 4.10 17.57
C VAL A 67 17.45 4.55 16.56
N TYR A 68 17.19 4.35 15.27
CA TYR A 68 18.14 4.66 14.19
C TYR A 68 17.84 5.98 13.46
N ALA A 69 16.60 6.46 13.48
CA ALA A 69 16.19 7.66 12.75
C ALA A 69 16.89 8.93 13.26
N THR A 70 17.51 9.68 12.34
CA THR A 70 18.25 10.93 12.67
C THR A 70 17.70 12.18 11.98
N ASP A 71 16.74 12.04 11.08
CA ASP A 71 16.14 13.14 10.33
C ASP A 71 14.71 13.45 10.80
N THR A 72 14.26 14.69 10.53
CA THR A 72 12.92 15.17 10.94
C THR A 72 11.81 14.40 10.25
N THR A 73 11.99 14.03 8.98
CA THR A 73 10.95 13.44 8.15
C THR A 73 10.60 12.02 8.62
N SER A 74 11.62 11.23 8.98
CA SER A 74 11.49 9.96 9.68
C SER A 74 10.81 10.16 11.04
N GLY A 75 11.27 11.15 11.83
CA GLY A 75 10.68 11.46 13.14
C GLY A 75 9.18 11.80 13.10
N THR A 76 8.73 12.49 12.05
CA THR A 76 7.28 12.76 11.86
C THR A 76 6.49 11.48 11.65
N HIS A 77 6.94 10.57 10.80
CA HIS A 77 6.22 9.30 10.54
C HIS A 77 6.29 8.35 11.73
N ILE A 78 7.41 8.36 12.45
CA ILE A 78 7.57 7.59 13.68
C ILE A 78 6.50 8.00 14.70
N GLN A 79 6.25 9.31 14.88
CA GLN A 79 5.20 9.79 15.79
C GLN A 79 3.77 9.48 15.34
N GLU A 80 3.55 9.13 14.06
CA GLU A 80 2.23 8.68 13.57
C GLU A 80 1.98 7.19 13.85
N ILE A 81 3.03 6.40 14.09
CA ILE A 81 2.97 4.93 14.20
C ILE A 81 3.28 4.46 15.63
N PHE A 82 4.14 5.18 16.35
CA PHE A 82 4.61 4.84 17.69
C PHE A 82 4.27 5.93 18.69
N ASP A 83 3.84 5.52 19.88
CA ASP A 83 3.66 6.40 21.03
C ASP A 83 4.88 6.37 21.96
N GLY A 84 5.23 7.55 22.48
CA GLY A 84 6.23 7.70 23.54
C GLY A 84 5.64 7.47 24.93
N LEU A 85 6.48 7.51 25.96
CA LEU A 85 6.02 7.54 27.36
C LEU A 85 5.26 8.83 27.67
N THR A 86 5.79 9.94 27.17
CA THR A 86 5.25 11.30 27.30
C THR A 86 5.48 12.06 26.00
N ASN A 87 4.73 13.15 25.76
CA ASN A 87 4.90 13.98 24.57
C ASN A 87 4.70 15.47 24.87
N TYR A 88 5.23 16.32 24.00
CA TYR A 88 4.99 17.76 24.00
C TYR A 88 3.86 18.10 23.03
N GLU A 89 2.67 18.38 23.54
CA GLU A 89 1.55 18.74 22.67
C GLU A 89 1.78 20.10 22.01
N ASN A 90 1.56 20.14 20.69
CA ASN A 90 1.64 21.34 19.85
C ASN A 90 2.96 22.13 20.01
N GLY A 91 4.06 21.45 20.35
CA GLY A 91 5.37 22.07 20.57
C GLY A 91 5.42 22.99 21.79
N THR A 92 4.48 22.86 22.73
CA THR A 92 4.53 23.57 24.02
C THR A 92 5.54 22.91 24.96
N VAL A 93 5.90 23.61 26.05
CA VAL A 93 6.83 23.07 27.06
C VAL A 93 6.14 22.17 28.09
N ASN A 94 4.81 22.07 28.05
CA ASN A 94 4.06 21.20 28.94
C ASN A 94 4.17 19.76 28.42
N VAL A 95 4.53 18.86 29.33
CA VAL A 95 4.65 17.43 29.04
C VAL A 95 3.32 16.77 29.37
N GLU A 96 2.73 16.11 28.38
CA GLU A 96 1.53 15.28 28.55
C GLU A 96 1.92 13.81 28.62
N THR A 97 1.20 13.06 29.45
CA THR A 97 1.35 11.61 29.57
C THR A 97 0.72 10.90 28.37
N LEU A 98 1.45 9.92 27.81
CA LEU A 98 0.93 9.03 26.76
C LEU A 98 0.90 7.60 27.31
N LEU A 99 1.94 6.79 27.03
CA LEU A 99 2.01 5.42 27.55
C LEU A 99 2.35 5.35 29.04
N ALA A 100 2.97 6.39 29.59
CA ALA A 100 3.21 6.48 31.04
C ALA A 100 1.96 6.99 31.75
N GLU A 101 1.53 6.31 32.81
CA GLU A 101 0.40 6.79 33.64
C GLU A 101 0.79 7.99 34.50
N ASP A 102 2.03 8.00 35.02
CA ASP A 102 2.59 9.06 35.86
C ASP A 102 4.14 9.02 35.80
N TYR A 103 4.81 10.09 36.23
CA TYR A 103 6.27 10.12 36.36
C TYR A 103 6.71 10.95 37.58
N THR A 104 7.83 10.53 38.18
CA THR A 104 8.47 11.25 39.30
C THR A 104 9.92 11.54 38.96
N VAL A 105 10.42 12.70 39.38
CA VAL A 105 11.83 13.11 39.23
C VAL A 105 12.45 13.24 40.62
N SER A 106 13.64 12.66 40.82
CA SER A 106 14.36 12.60 42.10
C SER A 106 15.26 13.81 42.36
#